data_AF-A0A1X3P483-F1
#
_entry.id   AF-A0A1X3P483-F1
#
_cell.length_a   1.000
_cell.length_b   1.000
_cell.length_c   1.000
_cell.angle_alpha   90.00
_cell.angle_beta   90.00
_cell.angle_gamma   90.00
#
_symmetry.space_group_name_H-M   'P 1'
#
loop_
_entity.id
_entity.type
_entity.pdbx_description
1 polymer ?
#
loop_
_entity_poly.entity_id
_entity_poly.type
_entity_poly.pdbx_seq_one_letter_code
_entity_poly.pdbx_strand_id
1 'polypeptide(L)'
;MLEAFATSLPVTVGAVIVGPLLIGAGVLVLIGLGAMYLSGGRKQTRQLSSAPGSRAMGAAGGQGSEQPAAPDPRDTMPYGQLRQQAGSMLVAADEAVRSSDQEILFAQAAYGDEAVEVFRQDIQKSKDHLRDAFRLQQQLDQQPPQDETEARRIVRQIMEHCEQLDASLDAHRQEFEGLRDLERSPGPAAAQLNERLADLRTRLHAAAAELPQLQKRYTGEPLESLQQNLDRAEGLLEDAQSHGETAAQAAEAHRASDAVVAIHAGERSAAEAAALLDSADQTSSRLQDARRNLDVGVAQTEQDVAQARATRDAGQRPSWPGRSPPQRPPSPACGRQSTPANATTLWSCCWDWSWPTGSSMSRSTRCGTVRPKTDAPERCCRPSC
;
A
#
# COMPACT_ATOMS: atom_id res chain seq x y z
N MET A 1 23.99 30.67 41.82
CA MET A 1 25.25 30.13 41.27
C MET A 1 25.18 28.62 41.47
N LEU A 2 24.59 27.88 40.52
CA LEU A 2 25.23 27.36 39.30
C LEU A 2 26.31 26.33 39.67
N GLU A 3 26.38 25.08 39.22
CA GLU A 3 25.64 24.22 38.29
C GLU A 3 26.13 22.80 38.63
N ALA A 4 25.26 21.79 38.65
CA ALA A 4 25.68 20.38 38.65
C ALA A 4 25.46 19.82 37.25
N PHE A 5 26.54 19.76 36.46
CA PHE A 5 26.57 19.12 35.15
C PHE A 5 26.39 17.61 35.31
N ALA A 6 25.18 17.11 35.03
CA ALA A 6 24.93 15.70 34.74
C ALA A 6 24.81 15.54 33.22
N THR A 7 25.87 15.05 32.60
CA THR A 7 25.90 14.64 31.19
C THR A 7 25.06 13.38 31.00
N SER A 8 23.92 13.51 30.33
CA SER A 8 23.13 12.39 29.79
C SER A 8 23.64 12.02 28.39
N LEU A 9 23.78 10.72 28.15
CA LEU A 9 24.05 10.12 26.84
C LEU A 9 22.77 10.16 25.98
N PRO A 10 22.84 10.40 24.65
CA PRO A 10 21.69 10.29 23.79
C PRO A 10 21.41 8.81 23.46
N VAL A 11 20.19 8.37 23.75
CA VAL A 11 19.64 7.11 23.23
C VAL A 11 19.24 7.34 21.77
N THR A 12 19.92 6.66 20.87
CA THR A 12 19.58 6.53 19.44
C THR A 12 18.25 5.81 19.28
N VAL A 13 17.20 6.57 18.93
CA VAL A 13 15.93 6.02 18.43
C VAL A 13 16.02 5.92 16.92
N GLY A 14 15.95 4.69 16.41
CA GLY A 14 15.95 4.39 14.99
C GLY A 14 14.68 4.90 14.32
N ALA A 15 14.82 5.94 13.51
CA ALA A 15 13.81 6.38 12.57
C ALA A 15 13.73 5.37 11.42
N VAL A 16 12.62 4.64 11.33
CA VAL A 16 12.24 3.89 10.13
C VAL A 16 11.83 4.92 9.09
N ILE A 17 12.70 5.11 8.08
CA ILE A 17 12.49 5.98 6.93
C ILE A 17 11.36 5.37 6.09
N VAL A 18 10.13 5.88 6.26
CA VAL A 18 9.07 5.76 5.26
C VAL A 18 9.20 6.99 4.38
N GLY A 19 9.75 6.79 3.18
CA GLY A 19 10.20 7.84 2.27
C GLY A 19 9.09 8.71 1.63
N PRO A 20 9.48 9.79 0.94
CA PRO A 20 8.63 10.90 0.52
C PRO A 20 7.92 10.62 -0.80
N LEU A 21 6.96 9.69 -0.80
CA LEU A 21 6.15 9.37 -1.99
C LEU A 21 4.78 10.07 -2.04
N LEU A 22 4.42 10.87 -1.02
CA LEU A 22 3.11 11.53 -0.96
C LEU A 22 3.09 12.97 -1.50
N ILE A 23 4.25 13.57 -1.76
CA ILE A 23 4.31 14.97 -2.22
C ILE A 23 3.90 15.09 -3.71
N GLY A 24 4.15 14.06 -4.53
CA GLY A 24 3.75 14.07 -5.96
C GLY A 24 2.31 13.67 -6.26
N ALA A 25 1.60 13.03 -5.31
CA ALA A 25 0.22 12.57 -5.54
C ALA A 25 -0.82 13.69 -5.36
N GLY A 26 -0.53 14.69 -4.54
CA GLY A 26 -1.41 15.84 -4.31
C GLY A 26 -1.59 16.72 -5.55
N VAL A 27 -0.54 16.83 -6.37
CA VAL A 27 -0.52 17.68 -7.57
C VAL A 27 -1.24 17.03 -8.76
N LEU A 28 -1.11 15.71 -8.92
CA LEU A 28 -1.76 14.96 -10.02
C LEU A 28 -3.29 14.88 -9.90
N VAL A 29 -3.86 14.86 -8.69
CA VAL A 29 -5.33 14.81 -8.50
C VAL A 29 -6.00 16.15 -8.80
N LEU A 30 -5.28 17.27 -8.64
CA LEU A 30 -5.80 18.61 -8.85
C LEU A 30 -5.88 19.02 -10.33
N ILE A 31 -4.83 18.72 -11.09
CA ILE A 31 -4.78 19.04 -12.52
C ILE A 31 -5.70 18.11 -13.33
N GLY A 32 -5.84 16.84 -12.91
CA GLY A 32 -6.71 15.86 -13.57
C GLY A 32 -8.21 16.15 -13.49
N LEU A 33 -8.70 16.77 -12.40
CA LEU A 33 -10.14 17.13 -12.29
C LEU A 33 -10.48 18.45 -13.02
N GLY A 34 -9.54 19.39 -13.12
CA GLY A 34 -9.75 20.67 -13.83
C GLY A 34 -9.85 20.53 -15.34
N ALA A 35 -9.04 19.65 -15.95
CA ALA A 35 -9.01 19.45 -17.39
C ALA A 35 -10.28 18.77 -17.94
N MET A 36 -10.96 17.92 -17.15
CA MET A 36 -12.14 17.18 -17.60
C MET A 36 -13.43 18.02 -17.66
N TYR A 37 -13.47 19.17 -16.97
CA TYR A 37 -14.66 20.03 -16.92
C TYR A 37 -14.67 21.15 -17.98
N LEU A 38 -13.51 21.51 -18.54
CA LEU A 38 -13.40 22.56 -19.56
C LEU A 38 -13.38 22.03 -21.01
N SER A 39 -13.29 20.73 -21.24
CA SER A 39 -13.44 20.11 -22.56
C SER A 39 -14.91 19.76 -22.89
N GLY A 40 -15.79 20.75 -22.83
CA GLY A 40 -17.18 20.63 -23.30
C GLY A 40 -17.32 21.02 -24.78
N GLY A 41 -17.31 20.05 -25.70
CA GLY A 41 -17.64 20.36 -27.11
C GLY A 41 -17.49 19.28 -28.18
N ARG A 42 -18.49 18.39 -28.31
CA ARG A 42 -18.94 17.65 -29.52
C ARG A 42 -17.92 16.77 -30.26
N LYS A 43 -18.13 15.43 -30.22
CA LYS A 43 -18.80 14.69 -31.31
C LYS A 43 -19.05 13.20 -31.02
N GLN A 44 -20.25 12.77 -31.43
CA GLN A 44 -20.65 11.44 -31.91
C GLN A 44 -20.84 10.28 -30.92
N THR A 45 -22.01 10.34 -30.30
CA THR A 45 -23.02 9.26 -30.30
C THR A 45 -22.85 8.22 -31.43
N ARG A 46 -22.63 6.95 -31.06
CA ARG A 46 -23.26 5.83 -31.76
C ARG A 46 -23.97 4.94 -30.75
N GLN A 47 -25.22 4.70 -31.11
CA GLN A 47 -26.28 4.04 -30.39
C GLN A 47 -25.94 2.57 -30.16
N LEU A 48 -26.18 2.05 -28.96
CA LEU A 48 -26.64 0.68 -28.80
C LEU A 48 -27.77 0.65 -27.77
N SER A 49 -28.85 0.04 -28.23
CA SER A 49 -30.20 0.10 -27.75
C SER A 49 -30.39 -0.62 -26.41
N SER A 50 -31.24 -0.04 -25.57
CA SER A 50 -31.78 -0.60 -24.35
C SER A 50 -32.93 -1.58 -24.64
N ALA A 51 -32.96 -2.70 -23.91
CA ALA A 51 -34.19 -3.36 -23.47
C ALA A 51 -33.93 -4.15 -22.16
N PRO A 52 -34.96 -4.34 -21.31
CA PRO A 52 -34.79 -4.43 -19.85
C PRO A 52 -35.14 -5.79 -19.24
N GLY A 53 -34.70 -6.00 -17.99
CA GLY A 53 -35.42 -6.79 -16.99
C GLY A 53 -34.72 -8.05 -16.46
N SER A 54 -34.25 -7.99 -15.21
CA SER A 54 -34.81 -8.73 -14.07
C SER A 54 -33.81 -8.79 -12.89
N ARG A 55 -34.36 -8.55 -11.69
CA ARG A 55 -33.70 -8.66 -10.38
C ARG A 55 -33.31 -10.12 -10.09
N ALA A 56 -32.13 -10.35 -9.54
CA ALA A 56 -31.94 -11.33 -8.46
C ALA A 56 -30.63 -11.06 -7.69
N MET A 57 -30.80 -11.04 -6.38
CA MET A 57 -29.79 -10.90 -5.34
C MET A 57 -28.88 -12.15 -5.30
N GLY A 58 -27.57 -11.96 -5.12
CA GLY A 58 -26.64 -13.07 -4.96
C GLY A 58 -25.24 -12.58 -4.63
N ALA A 59 -25.02 -12.25 -3.35
CA ALA A 59 -23.69 -12.12 -2.78
C ALA A 59 -22.96 -13.47 -2.87
N ALA A 60 -21.85 -13.50 -3.61
CA ALA A 60 -20.87 -14.57 -3.56
C ALA A 60 -19.50 -13.95 -3.78
N GLY A 61 -18.61 -14.18 -2.82
CA GLY A 61 -17.27 -13.60 -2.78
C GLY A 61 -16.47 -13.90 -4.04
N GLY A 62 -15.97 -12.84 -4.65
CA GLY A 62 -14.95 -12.91 -5.70
C GLY A 62 -13.63 -13.34 -5.08
N GLN A 63 -13.37 -14.65 -5.11
CA GLN A 63 -12.00 -15.12 -5.16
C GLN A 63 -11.43 -14.58 -6.47
N GLY A 64 -10.43 -13.71 -6.37
CA GLY A 64 -9.66 -13.27 -7.52
C GLY A 64 -9.11 -14.49 -8.22
N SER A 65 -9.77 -14.92 -9.29
CA SER A 65 -9.17 -15.75 -10.29
C SER A 65 -8.04 -14.91 -10.88
N GLU A 66 -6.80 -15.26 -10.54
CA GLU A 66 -5.61 -14.86 -11.26
C GLU A 66 -5.80 -15.32 -12.71
N GLN A 67 -6.44 -14.47 -13.50
CA GLN A 67 -6.50 -14.58 -14.94
C GLN A 67 -5.03 -14.61 -15.38
N PRO A 68 -4.57 -15.61 -16.15
CA PRO A 68 -3.23 -15.57 -16.71
C PRO A 68 -3.06 -14.22 -17.40
N ALA A 69 -2.06 -13.44 -16.99
CA ALA A 69 -1.76 -12.17 -17.62
C ALA A 69 -1.70 -12.41 -19.13
N ALA A 70 -2.42 -11.59 -19.90
CA ALA A 70 -2.37 -11.68 -21.36
C ALA A 70 -0.90 -11.67 -21.79
N PRO A 71 -0.48 -12.49 -22.77
CA PRO A 71 0.90 -12.52 -23.24
C PRO A 71 1.36 -11.10 -23.56
N ASP A 72 2.53 -10.69 -23.05
CA ASP A 72 3.10 -9.40 -23.41
C ASP A 72 3.30 -9.40 -24.93
N PRO A 73 2.74 -8.42 -25.68
CA PRO A 73 2.94 -8.31 -27.12
C PRO A 73 4.42 -8.39 -27.53
N ARG A 74 5.34 -7.95 -26.67
CA ARG A 74 6.80 -8.00 -26.85
C ARG A 74 7.35 -9.44 -26.92
N ASP A 75 6.67 -10.42 -26.33
CA ASP A 75 7.08 -11.83 -26.35
C ASP A 75 6.84 -12.49 -27.71
N THR A 76 5.93 -11.93 -28.51
CA THR A 76 5.60 -12.43 -29.85
C THR A 76 6.34 -11.68 -30.97
N MET A 77 7.01 -10.58 -30.64
CA MET A 77 7.68 -9.72 -31.62
C MET A 77 9.00 -10.33 -32.13
N PRO A 78 9.30 -10.23 -33.44
CA PRO A 78 10.61 -10.60 -33.96
C PRO A 78 11.74 -9.80 -33.27
N TYR A 79 12.83 -10.47 -32.90
CA TYR A 79 13.92 -9.85 -32.13
C TYR A 79 14.49 -8.57 -32.78
N GLY A 80 14.62 -8.56 -34.11
CA GLY A 80 15.09 -7.37 -34.83
C GLY A 80 14.16 -6.17 -34.69
N GLN A 81 12.84 -6.38 -34.69
CA GLN A 81 11.86 -5.31 -34.44
C GLN A 81 11.91 -4.85 -32.99
N LEU A 82 12.05 -5.78 -32.04
CA LEU A 82 12.19 -5.45 -30.62
C LEU A 82 13.43 -4.56 -30.36
N ARG A 83 14.57 -4.90 -30.98
CA ARG A 83 15.81 -4.11 -30.90
C ARG A 83 15.68 -2.75 -31.58
N GLN A 84 14.99 -2.67 -32.72
CA GLN A 84 14.71 -1.40 -33.38
C GLN A 84 13.83 -0.49 -32.51
N GLN A 85 12.78 -1.05 -31.89
CA GLN A 85 11.90 -0.32 -30.99
C GLN A 85 12.67 0.19 -29.76
N ALA A 86 13.45 -0.65 -29.09
CA ALA A 86 14.28 -0.23 -27.97
C ALA A 86 15.27 0.89 -28.35
N GLY A 87 15.91 0.80 -29.51
CA GLY A 87 16.77 1.87 -30.02
C GLY A 87 16.03 3.19 -30.25
N SER A 88 14.80 3.14 -30.80
CA SER A 88 13.99 4.34 -30.96
C SER A 88 13.56 4.96 -29.62
N MET A 89 13.25 4.13 -28.63
CA MET A 89 12.90 4.59 -27.28
C MET A 89 14.09 5.23 -26.57
N LEU A 90 15.31 4.70 -26.74
CA LEU A 90 16.52 5.32 -26.18
C LEU A 90 16.76 6.73 -26.73
N VAL A 91 16.60 6.93 -28.03
CA VAL A 91 16.76 8.26 -28.65
C VAL A 91 15.66 9.22 -28.19
N ALA A 92 14.42 8.74 -28.10
CA ALA A 92 13.31 9.54 -27.59
C ALA A 92 13.51 9.93 -26.11
N ALA A 93 13.98 9.00 -25.28
CA ALA A 93 14.27 9.23 -23.88
C ALA A 93 15.41 10.24 -23.67
N ASP A 94 16.48 10.15 -24.46
CA ASP A 94 17.58 11.14 -24.43
C ASP A 94 17.10 12.55 -24.77
N GLU A 95 16.30 12.68 -25.84
CA GLU A 95 15.72 13.97 -26.21
C GLU A 95 14.77 14.51 -25.15
N ALA A 96 13.94 13.65 -24.56
CA ALA A 96 13.03 14.02 -23.49
C ALA A 96 13.79 14.55 -22.26
N VAL A 97 14.85 13.85 -21.81
CA VAL A 97 15.70 14.31 -20.70
C VAL A 97 16.34 15.66 -21.02
N ARG A 98 16.87 15.83 -22.23
CA ARG A 98 17.50 17.09 -22.66
C ARG A 98 16.49 18.25 -22.69
N SER A 99 15.28 17.99 -23.17
CA SER A 99 14.19 18.97 -23.16
C SER A 99 13.79 19.35 -21.74
N SER A 100 13.60 18.37 -20.85
CA SER A 100 13.25 18.61 -19.44
C SER A 100 14.33 19.39 -18.69
N ASP A 101 15.61 19.11 -18.98
CA ASP A 101 16.75 19.89 -18.44
C ASP A 101 16.74 21.36 -18.88
N GLN A 102 16.23 21.66 -20.07
CA GLN A 102 16.09 23.05 -20.53
C GLN A 102 14.89 23.71 -19.86
N GLU A 103 13.75 23.01 -19.78
CA GLU A 103 12.53 23.52 -19.15
C GLU A 103 12.74 23.87 -17.68
N ILE A 104 13.49 23.05 -16.93
CA ILE A 104 13.72 23.33 -15.50
C ILE A 104 14.51 24.63 -15.28
N LEU A 105 15.40 25.01 -16.19
CA LEU A 105 16.14 26.28 -16.10
C LEU A 105 15.22 27.49 -16.26
N PHE A 106 14.22 27.39 -17.14
CA PHE A 106 13.20 28.44 -17.28
C PHE A 106 12.28 28.50 -16.06
N ALA A 107 11.85 27.33 -15.56
CA ALA A 107 11.02 27.25 -14.36
C ALA A 107 11.76 27.79 -13.13
N GLN A 108 13.05 27.50 -12.99
CA GLN A 108 13.90 28.02 -11.92
C GLN A 108 13.95 29.56 -11.95
N ALA A 109 14.08 30.15 -13.14
CA ALA A 109 14.08 31.59 -13.30
C ALA A 109 12.71 32.23 -13.00
N ALA A 110 11.62 31.53 -13.29
CA ALA A 110 10.26 32.03 -13.10
C ALA A 110 9.74 31.88 -11.66
N TYR A 111 10.05 30.75 -11.01
CA TYR A 111 9.44 30.35 -9.73
C TYR A 111 10.45 30.19 -8.57
N GLY A 112 11.75 30.24 -8.86
CA GLY A 112 12.83 30.10 -7.88
C GLY A 112 13.29 28.66 -7.66
N ASP A 113 14.42 28.52 -6.96
CA ASP A 113 15.14 27.25 -6.79
C ASP A 113 14.37 26.21 -5.98
N GLU A 114 13.64 26.64 -4.96
CA GLU A 114 12.88 25.77 -4.06
C GLU A 114 11.69 25.13 -4.77
N ALA A 115 11.02 25.88 -5.64
CA ALA A 115 9.85 25.39 -6.40
C ALA A 115 10.23 24.26 -7.38
N VAL A 116 11.46 24.26 -7.89
CA VAL A 116 11.90 23.27 -8.90
C VAL A 116 12.73 22.11 -8.32
N GLU A 117 12.98 22.08 -7.01
CA GLU A 117 13.87 21.11 -6.37
C GLU A 117 13.46 19.65 -6.64
N VAL A 118 12.17 19.34 -6.48
CA VAL A 118 11.62 18.00 -6.67
C VAL A 118 11.82 17.52 -8.11
N PHE A 119 11.51 18.38 -9.08
CA PHE A 119 11.75 18.11 -10.50
C PHE A 119 13.22 17.84 -10.80
N ARG A 120 14.14 18.58 -10.16
CA ARG A 120 15.57 18.39 -10.34
C ARG A 120 16.01 17.00 -9.87
N GLN A 121 15.48 16.55 -8.74
CA GLN A 121 15.76 15.21 -8.20
C GLN A 121 15.21 14.12 -9.12
N ASP A 122 14.02 14.30 -9.68
CA ASP A 122 13.39 13.29 -10.55
C ASP A 122 14.02 13.25 -11.96
N ILE A 123 14.44 14.39 -12.51
CA ILE A 123 15.27 14.42 -13.71
C ILE A 123 16.61 13.72 -13.45
N GLN A 124 17.19 13.87 -12.26
CA GLN A 124 18.43 13.16 -11.92
C GLN A 124 18.22 11.65 -11.87
N LYS A 125 17.12 11.16 -11.29
CA LYS A 125 16.76 9.73 -11.33
C LYS A 125 16.53 9.25 -12.76
N SER A 126 15.88 10.05 -13.59
CA SER A 126 15.64 9.76 -15.01
C SER A 126 16.96 9.63 -15.77
N LYS A 127 17.94 10.52 -15.52
CA LYS A 127 19.30 10.41 -16.08
C LYS A 127 19.99 9.11 -15.68
N ASP A 128 19.78 8.65 -14.45
CA ASP A 128 20.37 7.38 -13.98
C ASP A 128 19.75 6.18 -14.69
N HIS A 129 18.42 6.15 -14.87
CA HIS A 129 17.74 5.14 -15.68
C HIS A 129 18.21 5.13 -17.14
N LEU A 130 18.38 6.32 -17.75
CA LEU A 130 18.89 6.44 -19.11
C LEU A 130 20.33 5.91 -19.23
N ARG A 131 21.19 6.20 -18.25
CA ARG A 131 22.57 5.67 -18.20
C ARG A 131 22.58 4.15 -18.11
N ASP A 132 21.72 3.56 -17.29
CA ASP A 132 21.60 2.10 -17.19
C ASP A 132 21.08 1.48 -18.49
N ALA A 133 20.11 2.10 -19.14
CA ALA A 133 19.60 1.64 -20.43
C ALA A 133 20.69 1.66 -21.53
N PHE A 134 21.50 2.72 -21.60
CA PHE A 134 22.65 2.77 -22.51
C PHE A 134 23.75 1.75 -22.16
N ARG A 135 23.98 1.47 -20.87
CA ARG A 135 24.92 0.42 -20.45
C ARG A 135 24.48 -0.97 -20.92
N LEU A 136 23.19 -1.27 -20.83
CA LEU A 136 22.60 -2.51 -21.34
C LEU A 136 22.68 -2.58 -22.88
N GLN A 137 22.44 -1.46 -23.57
CA GLN A 137 22.60 -1.38 -25.03
C GLN A 137 24.06 -1.63 -25.44
N GLN A 138 25.02 -1.02 -24.73
CA GLN A 138 26.44 -1.24 -24.96
C GLN A 138 26.83 -2.71 -24.74
N GLN A 139 26.28 -3.36 -23.71
CA GLN A 139 26.50 -4.79 -23.48
C GLN A 139 26.02 -5.63 -24.67
N LEU A 140 24.84 -5.36 -25.21
CA LEU A 140 24.33 -6.05 -26.40
C LEU A 140 25.21 -5.85 -27.63
N ASP A 141 25.77 -4.65 -27.80
CA ASP A 141 26.55 -4.29 -28.99
C ASP A 141 27.99 -4.80 -28.92
N GLN A 142 28.60 -4.81 -27.73
CA GLN A 142 30.00 -5.22 -27.54
C GLN A 142 30.15 -6.70 -27.19
N GLN A 143 29.20 -7.27 -26.45
CA GLN A 143 29.22 -8.65 -25.96
C GLN A 143 27.84 -9.29 -26.11
N PRO A 144 27.39 -9.55 -27.35
CA PRO A 144 26.08 -10.11 -27.61
C PRO A 144 25.93 -11.48 -26.92
N PRO A 145 24.85 -11.73 -26.16
CA PRO A 145 24.57 -13.05 -25.59
C PRO A 145 24.49 -14.12 -26.69
N GLN A 146 24.97 -15.34 -26.38
CA GLN A 146 24.86 -16.47 -27.30
C GLN A 146 23.43 -17.03 -27.39
N ASP A 147 22.61 -16.77 -26.37
CA ASP A 147 21.21 -17.16 -26.30
C ASP A 147 20.30 -15.97 -26.63
N GLU A 148 19.40 -16.16 -27.58
CA GLU A 148 18.42 -15.15 -27.99
C GLU A 148 17.42 -14.83 -26.87
N THR A 149 17.12 -15.79 -25.98
CA THR A 149 16.23 -15.56 -24.84
C THR A 149 16.82 -14.52 -23.88
N GLU A 150 18.11 -14.65 -23.60
CA GLU A 150 18.86 -13.70 -22.77
C GLU A 150 18.99 -12.34 -23.46
N ALA A 151 19.27 -12.32 -24.77
CA ALA A 151 19.32 -11.08 -25.54
C ALA A 151 17.97 -10.33 -25.52
N ARG A 152 16.84 -11.04 -25.66
CA ARG A 152 15.49 -10.45 -25.51
C ARG A 152 15.25 -9.91 -24.12
N ARG A 153 15.70 -10.62 -23.08
CA ARG A 153 15.56 -10.18 -21.69
C ARG A 153 16.25 -8.83 -21.48
N ILE A 154 17.46 -8.65 -22.00
CA ILE A 154 18.18 -7.37 -21.91
C ILE A 154 17.46 -6.27 -22.69
N VAL A 155 16.98 -6.54 -23.91
CA VAL A 155 16.22 -5.55 -24.69
C VAL A 155 14.94 -5.11 -23.97
N ARG A 156 14.23 -6.03 -23.31
CA ARG A 156 13.07 -5.68 -22.48
C ARG A 156 13.45 -4.78 -21.30
N GLN A 157 14.57 -5.06 -20.62
CA GLN A 157 15.05 -4.18 -19.55
C GLN A 157 15.36 -2.77 -20.03
N ILE A 158 15.92 -2.61 -21.24
CA ILE A 158 16.12 -1.29 -21.87
C ILE A 158 14.77 -0.59 -22.03
N MET A 159 13.78 -1.27 -22.60
CA MET A 159 12.43 -0.70 -22.81
C MET A 159 11.75 -0.33 -21.48
N GLU A 160 11.85 -1.18 -20.46
CA GLU A 160 11.32 -0.93 -19.11
C GLU A 160 11.96 0.32 -18.48
N HIS A 161 13.28 0.50 -18.61
CA HIS A 161 13.96 1.71 -18.14
C HIS A 161 13.50 2.96 -18.89
N CYS A 162 13.34 2.88 -20.21
CA CYS A 162 12.82 3.98 -21.01
C CYS A 162 11.35 4.31 -20.65
N GLU A 163 10.51 3.31 -20.37
CA GLU A 163 9.11 3.50 -19.95
C GLU A 163 8.99 4.15 -18.57
N GLN A 164 9.82 3.72 -17.61
CA GLN A 164 9.85 4.33 -16.27
C GLN A 164 10.30 5.79 -16.33
N LEU A 165 11.30 6.08 -17.17
CA LEU A 165 11.76 7.44 -17.43
C LEU A 165 10.67 8.29 -18.07
N ASP A 166 10.03 7.80 -19.13
CA ASP A 166 9.00 8.52 -19.88
C ASP A 166 7.80 8.85 -18.98
N ALA A 167 7.35 7.89 -18.17
CA ALA A 167 6.27 8.13 -17.21
C ALA A 167 6.61 9.22 -16.17
N SER A 168 7.86 9.27 -15.70
CA SER A 168 8.31 10.34 -14.78
C SER A 168 8.33 11.70 -15.49
N LEU A 169 8.87 11.78 -16.70
CA LEU A 169 8.97 13.03 -17.45
C LEU A 169 7.60 13.56 -17.92
N ASP A 170 6.67 12.67 -18.30
CA ASP A 170 5.31 13.05 -18.68
C ASP A 170 4.51 13.60 -17.50
N ALA A 171 4.70 13.06 -16.29
CA ALA A 171 4.11 13.63 -15.08
C ALA A 171 4.59 15.08 -14.86
N HIS A 172 5.88 15.36 -15.07
CA HIS A 172 6.42 16.72 -14.98
C HIS A 172 5.88 17.65 -16.06
N ARG A 173 5.72 17.17 -17.29
CA ARG A 173 5.15 17.98 -18.38
C ARG A 173 3.73 18.42 -18.03
N GLN A 174 2.91 17.50 -17.51
CA GLN A 174 1.54 17.82 -17.06
C GLN A 174 1.54 18.82 -15.91
N GLU A 175 2.50 18.73 -14.99
CA GLU A 175 2.65 19.67 -13.88
C GLU A 175 3.04 21.08 -14.37
N PHE A 176 4.01 21.19 -15.29
CA PHE A 176 4.38 22.46 -15.92
C PHE A 176 3.24 23.06 -16.78
N GLU A 177 2.46 22.22 -17.47
CA GLU A 177 1.25 22.67 -18.16
C GLU A 177 0.22 23.22 -17.17
N GLY A 178 0.03 22.56 -16.02
CA GLY A 178 -0.79 23.07 -14.93
C GLY A 178 -0.32 24.43 -14.41
N LEU A 179 0.98 24.62 -14.21
CA LEU A 179 1.56 25.92 -13.83
C LEU A 179 1.25 27.01 -14.86
N ARG A 180 1.40 26.73 -16.16
CA ARG A 180 1.11 27.67 -17.24
C ARG A 180 -0.39 28.00 -17.33
N ASP A 181 -1.25 27.03 -17.05
CA ASP A 181 -2.70 27.26 -16.99
C ASP A 181 -3.07 28.11 -15.77
N LEU A 182 -2.38 27.89 -14.64
CA LEU A 182 -2.54 28.68 -13.42
C LEU A 182 -2.09 30.13 -13.61
N GLU A 183 -0.99 30.37 -14.32
CA GLU A 183 -0.56 31.71 -14.71
C GLU A 183 -1.60 32.42 -15.57
N ARG A 184 -2.25 31.69 -16.49
CA ARG A 184 -3.28 32.25 -17.36
C ARG A 184 -4.55 32.61 -16.60
N SER A 185 -4.87 31.87 -15.54
CA SER A 185 -6.11 32.02 -14.79
C SER A 185 -5.96 31.58 -13.33
N PRO A 186 -5.37 32.41 -12.44
CA PRO A 186 -5.12 32.03 -11.04
C PRO A 186 -6.38 32.01 -10.17
N GLY A 187 -7.43 32.75 -10.55
CA GLY A 187 -8.66 32.90 -9.77
C GLY A 187 -9.39 31.59 -9.42
N PRO A 188 -9.70 30.71 -10.40
CA PRO A 188 -10.33 29.42 -10.14
C PRO A 188 -9.56 28.51 -9.17
N ALA A 189 -8.23 28.47 -9.26
CA ALA A 189 -7.41 27.65 -8.37
C ALA A 189 -7.38 28.22 -6.93
N ALA A 190 -7.27 29.53 -6.77
CA ALA A 190 -7.41 30.17 -5.47
C ALA A 190 -8.79 29.89 -4.84
N ALA A 191 -9.86 29.87 -5.65
CA ALA A 191 -11.19 29.49 -5.17
C ALA A 191 -11.26 28.02 -4.73
N GLN A 192 -10.64 27.11 -5.50
CA GLN A 192 -10.58 25.68 -5.16
C GLN A 192 -9.77 25.42 -3.88
N LEU A 193 -8.65 26.13 -3.68
CA LEU A 193 -7.89 26.08 -2.43
C LEU A 193 -8.77 26.49 -1.24
N ASN A 194 -9.51 27.60 -1.36
CA ASN A 194 -10.41 28.06 -0.29
C ASN A 194 -11.53 27.06 0.03
N GLU A 195 -12.12 26.42 -0.98
CA GLU A 195 -13.11 25.35 -0.78
C GLU A 195 -12.53 24.17 0.00
N ARG A 196 -11.32 23.73 -0.36
CA ARG A 196 -10.61 22.65 0.35
C ARG A 196 -10.28 23.03 1.78
N LEU A 197 -9.85 24.26 2.03
CA LEU A 197 -9.59 24.74 3.39
C LEU A 197 -10.86 24.73 4.24
N ALA A 198 -12.02 25.05 3.66
CA ALA A 198 -13.30 24.97 4.37
C ALA A 198 -13.67 23.52 4.76
N ASP A 199 -13.44 22.56 3.87
CA ASP A 199 -13.65 21.13 4.16
C ASP A 199 -12.70 20.64 5.26
N LEU A 200 -11.40 20.94 5.14
CA LEU A 200 -10.40 20.53 6.13
C LEU A 200 -10.64 21.16 7.51
N ARG A 201 -11.09 22.42 7.58
CA ARG A 201 -11.51 23.05 8.85
C ARG A 201 -12.70 22.34 9.47
N THR A 202 -13.67 21.93 8.66
CA THR A 202 -14.83 21.15 9.13
C THR A 202 -14.37 19.82 9.72
N ARG A 203 -13.44 19.12 9.06
CA ARG A 203 -12.84 17.88 9.56
C ARG A 203 -12.05 18.11 10.85
N LEU A 204 -11.23 19.16 10.92
CA LEU A 204 -10.47 19.52 12.12
C LEU A 204 -11.40 19.76 13.31
N HIS A 205 -12.47 20.55 13.14
CA HIS A 205 -13.44 20.81 14.20
C HIS A 205 -14.15 19.53 14.67
N ALA A 206 -14.50 18.62 13.74
CA ALA A 206 -15.09 17.34 14.10
C ALA A 206 -14.11 16.49 14.94
N ALA A 207 -12.86 16.35 14.50
CA ALA A 207 -11.83 15.60 15.22
C ALA A 207 -11.52 16.20 16.60
N ALA A 208 -11.42 17.53 16.69
CA ALA A 208 -11.22 18.24 17.95
C ALA A 208 -12.40 18.05 18.93
N ALA A 209 -13.64 17.97 18.43
CA ALA A 209 -14.82 17.72 19.25
C ALA A 209 -14.89 16.28 19.80
N GLU A 210 -14.30 15.30 19.10
CA GLU A 210 -14.23 13.91 19.56
C GLU A 210 -13.15 13.68 20.64
N LEU A 211 -12.07 14.46 20.61
CA LEU A 211 -10.90 14.26 21.46
C LEU A 211 -11.24 14.23 22.98
N PRO A 212 -12.07 15.13 23.55
CA PRO A 212 -12.47 15.04 24.95
C PRO A 212 -13.20 13.75 25.32
N GLN A 213 -13.91 13.11 24.38
CA GLN A 213 -14.57 11.83 24.62
C GLN A 213 -13.56 10.68 24.63
N LEU A 214 -12.55 10.75 23.77
CA LEU A 214 -11.42 9.80 23.77
C LEU A 214 -10.60 9.93 25.07
N GLN A 215 -10.31 11.16 25.52
CA GLN A 215 -9.58 11.43 26.76
C GLN A 215 -10.29 10.96 28.04
N LYS A 216 -11.62 10.79 28.02
CA LYS A 216 -12.36 10.19 29.13
C LYS A 216 -12.22 8.67 29.21
N ARG A 217 -11.90 8.02 28.08
CA ARG A 217 -11.89 6.54 27.95
C ARG A 217 -10.49 5.97 27.88
N TYR A 218 -9.55 6.74 27.35
CA TYR A 218 -8.16 6.35 27.10
C TYR A 218 -7.21 7.37 27.73
N THR A 219 -6.00 6.94 28.04
CA THR A 219 -4.92 7.79 28.57
C THR A 219 -3.59 7.37 27.94
N GLY A 220 -2.61 8.27 27.95
CA GLY A 220 -1.25 8.00 27.48
C GLY A 220 -0.88 8.69 26.17
N GLU A 221 0.34 8.40 25.74
CA GLU A 221 1.04 9.05 24.62
C GLU A 221 0.24 9.15 23.30
N PRO A 222 -0.56 8.15 22.87
CA PRO A 222 -1.34 8.27 21.63
C PRO A 222 -2.34 9.44 21.61
N LEU A 223 -2.89 9.84 22.77
CA LEU A 223 -3.78 10.99 22.85
C LEU A 223 -3.04 12.32 22.88
N GLU A 224 -1.83 12.34 23.43
CA GLU A 224 -0.96 13.52 23.39
C GLU A 224 -0.51 13.79 21.95
N SER A 225 -0.09 12.74 21.22
CA SER A 225 0.25 12.84 19.79
C SER A 225 -0.95 13.26 18.95
N LEU A 226 -2.15 12.76 19.25
CA LEU A 226 -3.39 13.19 18.60
C LEU A 226 -3.65 14.69 18.80
N GLN A 227 -3.57 15.19 20.03
CA GLN A 227 -3.73 16.62 20.31
C GLN A 227 -2.71 17.46 19.53
N GLN A 228 -1.42 17.08 19.58
CA GLN A 228 -0.35 17.79 18.87
C GLN A 228 -0.58 17.82 17.35
N ASN A 229 -1.08 16.73 16.76
CA ASN A 229 -1.41 16.67 15.35
C ASN A 229 -2.56 17.62 14.99
N LEU A 230 -3.58 17.73 15.83
CA LEU A 230 -4.70 18.66 15.61
C LEU A 230 -4.23 20.12 15.73
N ASP A 231 -3.42 20.44 16.74
CA ASP A 231 -2.85 21.79 16.92
C ASP A 231 -1.97 22.18 15.73
N ARG A 232 -1.14 21.25 15.23
CA ARG A 232 -0.31 21.47 14.04
C ARG A 232 -1.16 21.62 12.77
N ALA A 233 -2.21 20.81 12.62
CA ALA A 233 -3.12 20.93 11.49
C ALA A 233 -3.84 22.29 11.48
N GLU A 234 -4.21 22.83 12.64
CA GLU A 234 -4.79 24.18 12.76
C GLU A 234 -3.82 25.24 12.22
N GLY A 235 -2.57 25.26 12.70
CA GLY A 235 -1.56 26.22 12.22
C GLY A 235 -1.30 26.10 10.71
N LEU A 236 -1.25 24.87 10.17
CA LEU A 236 -1.09 24.66 8.73
C LEU A 236 -2.29 25.17 7.90
N LEU A 237 -3.51 25.09 8.44
CA LEU A 237 -4.70 25.65 7.79
C LEU A 237 -4.75 27.18 7.86
N GLU A 238 -4.15 27.79 8.88
CA GLU A 238 -3.95 29.24 8.95
C GLU A 238 -2.90 29.71 7.94
N ASP A 239 -1.76 29.01 7.85
CA ASP A 239 -0.71 29.29 6.87
C ASP A 239 -1.26 29.17 5.44
N ALA A 240 -2.01 28.10 5.16
CA ALA A 240 -2.62 27.88 3.86
C ALA A 240 -3.61 28.99 3.46
N GLN A 241 -4.34 29.53 4.44
CA GLN A 241 -5.24 30.67 4.24
C GLN A 241 -4.47 31.94 3.88
N SER A 242 -3.40 32.23 4.63
CA SER A 242 -2.54 33.40 4.37
C SER A 242 -1.93 33.35 2.97
N HIS A 243 -1.52 32.16 2.53
CA HIS A 243 -1.08 31.92 1.16
C HIS A 243 -2.18 32.14 0.13
N GLY A 244 -3.41 31.67 0.38
CA GLY A 244 -4.56 31.94 -0.49
C GLY A 244 -4.89 33.42 -0.64
N GLU A 245 -4.79 34.20 0.44
CA GLU A 245 -4.97 35.66 0.43
C GLU A 245 -3.84 36.36 -0.34
N THR A 246 -2.59 35.93 -0.14
CA THR A 246 -1.43 36.43 -0.89
C THR A 246 -1.59 36.17 -2.39
N ALA A 247 -2.08 34.99 -2.76
CA ALA A 247 -2.36 34.63 -4.14
C ALA A 247 -3.43 35.54 -4.77
N ALA A 248 -4.51 35.81 -4.04
CA ALA A 248 -5.56 36.72 -4.51
C ALA A 248 -5.02 38.14 -4.75
N GLN A 249 -4.23 38.67 -3.81
CA GLN A 249 -3.60 39.99 -3.96
C GLN A 249 -2.63 40.05 -5.13
N ALA A 250 -1.83 39.00 -5.35
CA ALA A 250 -0.92 38.90 -6.48
C ALA A 250 -1.66 38.84 -7.82
N ALA A 251 -2.78 38.10 -7.87
CA ALA A 251 -3.64 38.02 -9.05
C ALA A 251 -4.27 39.38 -9.39
N GLU A 252 -4.77 40.12 -8.39
CA GLU A 252 -5.29 41.48 -8.55
C GLU A 252 -4.21 42.46 -9.02
N ALA A 253 -2.97 42.27 -8.58
CA ALA A 253 -1.82 43.09 -8.98
C ALA A 253 -1.18 42.68 -10.33
N HIS A 254 -1.81 41.76 -11.08
CA HIS A 254 -1.29 41.21 -12.34
C HIS A 254 0.11 40.56 -12.22
N ARG A 255 0.44 40.00 -11.04
CA ARG A 255 1.68 39.28 -10.77
C ARG A 255 1.39 37.78 -10.74
N ALA A 256 1.17 37.21 -11.93
CA ALA A 256 0.74 35.82 -12.09
C ALA A 256 1.70 34.80 -11.46
N SER A 257 3.01 34.98 -11.65
CA SER A 257 4.03 34.07 -11.08
C SER A 257 4.04 34.11 -9.54
N ASP A 258 3.88 35.30 -8.93
CA ASP A 258 3.74 35.42 -7.47
C ASP A 258 2.48 34.70 -6.97
N ALA A 259 1.37 34.82 -7.71
CA ALA A 259 0.10 34.16 -7.37
C ALA A 259 0.24 32.63 -7.41
N VAL A 260 0.90 32.10 -8.44
CA VAL A 260 1.20 30.67 -8.59
C VAL A 260 2.02 30.15 -7.41
N VAL A 261 3.10 30.85 -7.05
CA VAL A 261 3.97 30.47 -5.92
C VAL A 261 3.17 30.44 -4.61
N ALA A 262 2.33 31.46 -4.39
CA ALA A 262 1.48 31.52 -3.20
C ALA A 262 0.43 30.39 -3.17
N ILE A 263 -0.24 30.08 -4.30
CA ILE A 263 -1.19 28.96 -4.38
C ILE A 263 -0.51 27.64 -4.04
N HIS A 264 0.66 27.36 -4.63
CA HIS A 264 1.40 26.14 -4.34
C HIS A 264 1.82 26.03 -2.88
N ALA A 265 2.23 27.15 -2.27
CA ALA A 265 2.54 27.16 -0.85
C ALA A 265 1.31 26.81 0.00
N GLY A 266 0.15 27.39 -0.34
CA GLY A 266 -1.11 27.08 0.34
C GLY A 266 -1.57 25.63 0.16
N GLU A 267 -1.44 25.08 -1.05
CA GLU A 267 -1.76 23.68 -1.33
C GLU A 267 -0.88 22.71 -0.56
N ARG A 268 0.43 23.02 -0.41
CA ARG A 268 1.35 22.21 0.39
C ARG A 268 0.94 22.17 1.85
N SER A 269 0.67 23.33 2.45
CA SER A 269 0.22 23.42 3.84
C SER A 269 -1.13 22.70 4.03
N ALA A 270 -2.06 22.82 3.07
CA ALA A 270 -3.33 22.10 3.08
C ALA A 270 -3.14 20.57 3.00
N ALA A 271 -2.23 20.09 2.16
CA ALA A 271 -1.92 18.66 2.03
C ALA A 271 -1.29 18.09 3.31
N GLU A 272 -0.40 18.85 3.96
CA GLU A 272 0.19 18.45 5.24
C GLU A 272 -0.87 18.40 6.36
N ALA A 273 -1.76 19.40 6.42
CA ALA A 273 -2.88 19.39 7.36
C ALA A 273 -3.80 18.18 7.13
N ALA A 274 -4.12 17.87 5.87
CA ALA A 274 -4.91 16.70 5.52
C ALA A 274 -4.27 15.39 6.00
N ALA A 275 -2.94 15.23 5.81
CA ALA A 275 -2.22 14.04 6.26
C ALA A 275 -2.24 13.88 7.80
N LEU A 276 -2.17 14.98 8.54
CA LEU A 276 -2.30 14.96 10.01
C LEU A 276 -3.71 14.58 10.45
N LEU A 277 -4.74 15.07 9.76
CA LEU A 277 -6.14 14.70 10.03
C LEU A 277 -6.40 13.22 9.67
N ASP A 278 -5.84 12.71 8.57
CA ASP A 278 -5.94 11.29 8.23
C ASP A 278 -5.25 10.40 9.28
N SER A 279 -4.13 10.86 9.85
CA SER A 279 -3.45 10.19 10.98
C SER A 279 -4.33 10.19 12.24
N ALA A 280 -5.04 11.30 12.50
CA ALA A 280 -5.99 11.40 13.61
C ALA A 280 -7.15 10.40 13.47
N ASP A 281 -7.75 10.32 12.28
CA ASP A 281 -8.82 9.38 11.94
C ASP A 281 -8.35 7.92 12.13
N GLN A 282 -7.14 7.59 11.65
CA GLN A 282 -6.54 6.27 11.83
C GLN A 282 -6.29 5.94 13.31
N THR A 283 -5.85 6.91 14.11
CA THR A 283 -5.61 6.71 15.54
C THR A 283 -6.91 6.38 16.28
N SER A 284 -8.00 7.09 15.95
CA SER A 284 -9.34 6.79 16.49
C SER A 284 -9.78 5.37 16.14
N SER A 285 -9.63 4.95 14.88
CA SER A 285 -9.95 3.59 14.43
C SER A 285 -9.11 2.54 15.16
N ARG A 286 -7.79 2.74 15.28
CA ARG A 286 -6.88 1.80 15.96
C ARG A 286 -7.22 1.62 17.43
N LEU A 287 -7.65 2.67 18.12
CA LEU A 287 -8.10 2.58 19.53
C LEU A 287 -9.38 1.75 19.65
N GLN A 288 -10.33 1.92 18.72
CA GLN A 288 -11.57 1.13 18.71
C GLN A 288 -11.30 -0.36 18.41
N ASP A 289 -10.39 -0.64 17.49
CA ASP A 289 -10.00 -2.02 17.16
C ASP A 289 -9.22 -2.68 18.30
N ALA A 290 -8.29 -1.95 18.94
CA ALA A 290 -7.58 -2.43 20.12
C ALA A 290 -8.56 -2.79 21.24
N ARG A 291 -9.60 -1.96 21.46
CA ARG A 291 -10.64 -2.26 22.44
C ARG A 291 -11.40 -3.54 22.12
N ARG A 292 -11.84 -3.70 20.87
CA ARG A 292 -12.54 -4.91 20.42
C ARG A 292 -11.70 -6.16 20.63
N ASN A 293 -10.41 -6.08 20.30
CA ASN A 293 -9.47 -7.19 20.47
C ASN A 293 -9.24 -7.53 21.94
N LEU A 294 -9.18 -6.53 22.82
CA LEU A 294 -9.11 -6.75 24.27
C LEU A 294 -10.36 -7.45 24.80
N ASP A 295 -11.56 -7.01 24.39
CA ASP A 295 -12.81 -7.64 24.84
C ASP A 295 -12.88 -9.13 24.39
N VAL A 296 -12.40 -9.45 23.18
CA VAL A 296 -12.27 -10.84 22.70
C VAL A 296 -11.24 -11.63 23.53
N GLY A 297 -10.07 -11.05 23.78
CA GLY A 297 -9.00 -11.69 24.55
C GLY A 297 -9.40 -11.97 26.01
N VAL A 298 -10.16 -11.06 26.64
CA VAL A 298 -10.73 -11.26 27.98
C VAL A 298 -11.70 -12.44 27.97
N ALA A 299 -12.64 -12.49 27.04
CA ALA A 299 -13.60 -13.59 26.94
C ALA A 299 -12.93 -14.95 26.71
N GLN A 300 -11.90 -15.00 25.86
CA GLN A 300 -11.09 -16.21 25.63
C GLN A 300 -10.34 -16.63 26.91
N THR A 301 -9.72 -15.69 27.61
CA THR A 301 -9.00 -15.97 28.86
C THR A 301 -9.95 -16.47 29.96
N GLU A 302 -11.15 -15.89 30.07
CA GLU A 302 -12.18 -16.34 31.00
C GLU A 302 -12.63 -17.78 30.69
N GLN A 303 -12.82 -18.10 29.40
CA GLN A 303 -13.12 -19.45 28.94
C GLN A 303 -11.99 -20.44 29.28
N ASP A 304 -10.74 -20.07 29.02
CA ASP A 304 -9.57 -20.90 29.31
C ASP A 304 -9.42 -21.16 30.82
N VAL A 305 -9.66 -20.14 31.66
CA VAL A 305 -9.67 -20.29 33.12
C VAL A 305 -10.81 -21.22 33.57
N ALA A 306 -12.00 -21.10 32.99
CA ALA A 306 -13.12 -22.00 33.30
C ALA A 306 -12.79 -23.45 32.90
N GLN A 307 -12.20 -23.65 31.72
CA GLN A 307 -11.76 -24.96 31.24
C GLN A 307 -10.67 -25.56 32.15
N ALA A 308 -9.66 -24.78 32.52
CA ALA A 308 -8.60 -25.22 33.42
C ALA A 308 -9.14 -25.64 34.80
N ARG A 309 -10.10 -24.88 35.36
CA ARG A 309 -10.79 -25.24 36.61
C ARG A 309 -11.56 -26.55 36.48
N ALA A 310 -12.31 -26.73 35.39
CA ALA A 310 -13.05 -27.96 35.13
C ALA A 310 -12.13 -29.19 35.00
N THR A 311 -10.99 -29.07 34.31
CA THR A 311 -9.99 -30.15 34.19
C THR A 311 -9.35 -30.49 35.54
N ARG A 312 -8.99 -29.48 36.34
CA ARG A 312 -8.45 -29.67 37.69
C ARG A 312 -9.43 -30.44 38.57
N ASP A 313 -10.70 -30.02 38.57
CA ASP A 313 -11.73 -30.63 39.41
C ASP A 313 -12.08 -32.06 38.96
N ALA A 314 -11.98 -32.35 37.65
CA ALA A 314 -12.09 -33.70 37.12
C ALA A 314 -10.93 -34.61 37.56
N GLY A 315 -9.69 -34.08 37.62
CA GLY A 315 -8.51 -34.81 38.06
C GLY A 315 -8.44 -35.06 39.58
N GLN A 316 -9.12 -34.26 40.40
CA GLN A 316 -9.21 -34.45 41.86
C GLN A 316 -10.29 -35.44 42.29
N ARG A 317 -11.07 -35.99 41.35
CA ARG A 317 -12.01 -37.07 41.67
C ARG A 317 -11.20 -38.32 42.06
N PRO A 318 -11.42 -38.94 43.23
CA PRO A 318 -10.69 -40.13 43.65
C PRO A 318 -10.79 -41.18 42.56
N SER A 319 -9.65 -41.73 42.11
CA SER A 319 -9.65 -42.92 41.26
C SER A 319 -10.48 -43.98 41.97
N TRP A 320 -11.64 -44.30 41.41
CA TRP A 320 -12.58 -45.25 41.98
C TRP A 320 -11.85 -46.56 42.34
N PRO A 321 -11.67 -46.92 43.63
CA PRO A 321 -11.08 -48.19 43.96
C PRO A 321 -12.18 -49.24 43.82
N GLY A 322 -12.01 -50.15 42.86
CA GLY A 322 -12.84 -51.35 42.76
C GLY A 322 -13.92 -51.29 41.68
N ARG A 323 -13.51 -51.66 40.47
CA ARG A 323 -14.30 -52.63 39.70
C ARG A 323 -13.31 -53.66 39.16
N SER A 324 -13.28 -54.82 39.80
CA SER A 324 -12.56 -56.01 39.33
C SER A 324 -12.95 -56.27 37.87
N PRO A 325 -12.01 -56.66 36.98
CA PRO A 325 -12.37 -57.04 35.64
C PRO A 325 -13.38 -58.21 35.71
N PRO A 326 -14.51 -58.16 34.98
CA PRO A 326 -15.45 -59.26 34.98
C PRO A 326 -14.74 -60.52 34.44
N GLN A 327 -14.92 -61.64 35.15
CA GLN A 327 -14.35 -62.93 34.76
C GLN A 327 -14.83 -63.29 33.35
N ARG A 328 -13.89 -63.66 32.47
CA ARG A 328 -14.20 -64.21 31.14
C ARG A 328 -14.99 -65.51 31.31
N PRO A 329 -16.20 -65.65 30.73
CA PRO A 329 -16.77 -66.97 30.54
C PRO A 329 -15.92 -67.79 29.55
N PRO A 330 -15.82 -69.12 29.69
CA PRO A 330 -15.02 -69.96 28.79
C PRO A 330 -15.56 -69.93 27.36
N SER A 331 -14.65 -69.82 26.40
CA SER A 331 -14.94 -69.82 24.97
C SER A 331 -15.61 -71.12 24.51
N PRO A 332 -16.75 -71.07 23.79
CA PRO A 332 -17.18 -72.21 23.00
C PRO A 332 -16.29 -72.35 21.76
N ALA A 333 -15.66 -73.52 21.62
CA ALA A 333 -14.98 -73.92 20.40
C ALA A 333 -16.01 -74.20 19.30
N CYS A 334 -15.93 -73.47 18.19
CA CYS A 334 -16.42 -73.80 16.84
C CYS A 334 -16.21 -72.52 16.01
N GLY A 335 -15.76 -72.50 14.78
CA GLY A 335 -15.38 -73.53 13.83
C GLY A 335 -14.85 -72.76 12.62
N ARG A 336 -13.86 -73.33 11.97
CA ARG A 336 -13.24 -72.80 10.75
C ARG A 336 -14.32 -72.61 9.67
N GLN A 337 -14.50 -71.41 9.15
CA GLN A 337 -15.11 -71.17 7.84
C GLN A 337 -14.68 -69.80 7.30
N SER A 338 -14.34 -69.82 6.02
CA SER A 338 -13.57 -68.82 5.29
C SER A 338 -14.45 -67.95 4.38
N THR A 339 -13.97 -66.72 4.10
CA THR A 339 -14.20 -65.85 2.91
C THR A 339 -15.56 -65.11 2.78
N PRO A 340 -15.68 -64.08 1.90
CA PRO A 340 -14.93 -62.82 1.87
C PRO A 340 -15.83 -61.58 1.55
N ALA A 341 -15.19 -60.41 1.40
CA ALA A 341 -15.62 -59.23 0.62
C ALA A 341 -16.46 -58.10 1.28
N ASN A 342 -15.91 -56.89 1.13
CA ASN A 342 -16.52 -55.58 0.88
C ASN A 342 -17.85 -55.22 1.57
N ALA A 343 -17.79 -54.27 2.52
CA ALA A 343 -18.75 -53.17 2.61
C ALA A 343 -18.26 -52.08 3.58
N THR A 344 -17.70 -51.04 2.99
CA THR A 344 -17.98 -49.61 3.19
C THR A 344 -18.54 -49.10 4.54
N THR A 345 -17.82 -48.07 5.02
CA THR A 345 -18.27 -46.82 5.69
C THR A 345 -18.43 -46.74 7.21
N LEU A 346 -17.75 -45.70 7.73
CA LEU A 346 -18.13 -44.79 8.82
C LEU A 346 -17.76 -45.18 10.27
N TRP A 347 -16.60 -44.71 10.74
CA TRP A 347 -16.45 -43.64 11.75
C TRP A 347 -15.01 -43.57 12.30
N SER A 348 -14.35 -42.41 12.21
CA SER A 348 -13.58 -41.77 13.29
C SER A 348 -12.63 -40.68 12.77
N CYS A 349 -12.94 -39.43 13.12
CA CYS A 349 -11.96 -38.36 13.27
C CYS A 349 -11.62 -38.26 14.77
N CYS A 350 -10.34 -38.40 15.14
CA CYS A 350 -9.77 -37.77 16.32
C CYS A 350 -8.35 -37.30 15.95
N TRP A 351 -8.21 -36.00 15.71
CA TRP A 351 -6.92 -35.31 15.66
C TRP A 351 -6.46 -35.01 17.08
N ASP A 352 -5.20 -35.34 17.35
CA ASP A 352 -4.42 -35.05 18.54
C ASP A 352 -3.64 -33.74 18.29
N TRP A 353 -3.76 -32.76 19.18
CA TRP A 353 -2.96 -31.52 19.17
C TRP A 353 -2.11 -31.53 20.43
N SER A 354 -0.83 -31.86 20.28
CA SER A 354 0.19 -31.69 21.31
C SER A 354 1.22 -30.65 20.85
N TRP A 355 1.40 -29.60 21.66
CA TRP A 355 2.48 -28.63 21.55
C TRP A 355 3.67 -29.10 22.42
N PRO A 356 4.92 -29.13 21.91
CA PRO A 356 6.08 -29.37 22.76
C PRO A 356 6.72 -28.06 23.26
N THR A 357 6.99 -28.03 24.57
CA THR A 357 7.84 -27.08 25.27
C THR A 357 9.32 -27.31 24.94
N GLY A 358 10.11 -26.23 24.89
CA GLY A 358 11.46 -26.22 24.35
C GLY A 358 12.57 -26.74 25.27
N SER A 359 13.70 -27.11 24.67
CA SER A 359 15.05 -27.06 25.28
C SER A 359 16.12 -26.99 24.20
N SER A 360 17.18 -26.25 24.50
CA SER A 360 18.40 -25.94 23.72
C SER A 360 19.16 -27.13 23.11
N MET A 361 19.75 -26.97 21.92
CA MET A 361 21.21 -26.97 21.65
C MET A 361 21.59 -27.17 20.16
N SER A 362 22.54 -26.35 19.70
CA SER A 362 23.62 -26.57 18.71
C SER A 362 23.37 -27.25 17.34
N ARG A 363 23.42 -26.41 16.30
CA ARG A 363 24.24 -26.49 15.06
C ARG A 363 24.89 -27.85 14.68
N SER A 364 24.42 -28.49 13.60
CA SER A 364 25.21 -29.17 12.54
C SER A 364 24.28 -29.48 11.35
N THR A 365 24.41 -28.83 10.19
CA THR A 365 25.09 -29.26 8.96
C THR A 365 24.83 -30.71 8.52
N ARG A 366 24.09 -30.84 7.39
CA ARG A 366 24.37 -31.63 6.16
C ARG A 366 23.42 -32.79 5.81
N CYS A 367 23.02 -32.75 4.52
CA CYS A 367 22.59 -33.84 3.61
C CYS A 367 21.28 -34.59 3.93
N GLY A 368 20.40 -34.91 2.97
CA GLY A 368 20.52 -34.88 1.52
C GLY A 368 19.17 -35.07 0.81
N THR A 369 19.21 -34.72 -0.47
CA THR A 369 18.24 -34.88 -1.56
C THR A 369 17.63 -36.27 -1.72
N VAL A 370 16.36 -36.35 -2.15
CA VAL A 370 15.88 -36.97 -3.43
C VAL A 370 14.34 -36.85 -3.54
N ARG A 371 13.87 -36.26 -4.67
CA ARG A 371 12.49 -36.16 -5.21
C ARG A 371 12.13 -37.45 -6.02
N PRO A 372 10.97 -37.61 -6.74
CA PRO A 372 9.67 -36.90 -6.80
C PRO A 372 8.41 -37.82 -6.88
N LYS A 373 7.24 -37.17 -7.15
CA LYS A 373 6.06 -37.62 -7.95
C LYS A 373 4.99 -38.43 -7.17
N THR A 374 3.68 -38.19 -7.26
CA THR A 374 2.82 -37.25 -8.02
C THR A 374 1.40 -37.33 -7.41
N ASP A 375 0.57 -36.34 -7.71
CA ASP A 375 -0.90 -36.33 -7.70
C ASP A 375 -1.68 -36.20 -6.36
N ALA A 376 -2.28 -35.02 -6.21
CA ALA A 376 -3.46 -34.74 -5.36
C ALA A 376 -4.75 -35.14 -6.13
N PRO A 377 -5.99 -34.98 -5.61
CA PRO A 377 -6.42 -34.56 -4.27
C PRO A 377 -7.53 -35.45 -3.65
N GLU A 378 -7.57 -35.65 -2.33
CA GLU A 378 -8.80 -36.10 -1.66
C GLU A 378 -9.16 -35.18 -0.49
N ARG A 379 -10.32 -34.54 -0.65
CA ARG A 379 -10.97 -33.69 0.35
C ARG A 379 -11.54 -34.55 1.47
N CYS A 380 -11.29 -34.10 2.68
CA CYS A 380 -11.80 -34.63 3.93
C CYS A 380 -13.33 -34.58 4.01
N CYS A 381 -13.94 -35.69 4.43
CA CYS A 381 -15.25 -35.71 5.09
C CYS A 381 -15.09 -35.22 6.55
N ARG A 382 -15.88 -34.21 6.92
CA ARG A 382 -16.29 -33.92 8.31
C ARG A 382 -17.30 -34.99 8.77
N PRO A 383 -17.29 -35.42 10.05
CA PRO A 383 -18.47 -35.96 10.70
C PRO A 383 -19.11 -34.90 11.63
N SER A 384 -20.43 -34.89 11.66
CA SER A 384 -21.25 -34.27 12.72
C SER A 384 -22.44 -35.20 12.95
N CYS A 385 -22.72 -35.39 14.25
CA CYS A 385 -23.68 -36.30 14.90
C CYS A 385 -23.20 -37.74 15.09
#